data_AF-A0A2G7FH90-F1
#
_entry.id   AF-A0A2G7FH90-F1
#
_cell.length_a   1.000
_cell.length_b   1.000
_cell.length_c   1.000
_cell.angle_alpha   90.00
_cell.angle_beta   90.00
_cell.angle_gamma   90.00
#
_symmetry.space_group_name_H-M   'P 1'
#
loop_
_entity.id
_entity.type
_entity.pdbx_description
1 polymer ?
#
loop_
_entity_poly.entity_id
_entity_poly.type
_entity_poly.pdbx_seq_one_letter_code
_entity_poly.pdbx_strand_id
1 'polypeptide(L)'
;MGFHVYCAVCGSTFSSRGWISIDSDDDADCTYRGEVIGDSDLSWLEHVRALGLNPHVAGERKSFLTGEGYHDDADAIYAYAGQDPNVPTDPDEEPPYFFCAYWDYMGNHKDKPVFPFHKACYEEILLRCFKNEILNGDILYSLFEELVHENAYRVLLLDYGEPVPLRDQYWESRRGEELLVTNPVEIPRLSKYLDELQVMVKDEMDTSRPPKCP
;
A
#
# COMPACT_ATOMS: atom_id res chain seq x y z
N MET A 1 -2.44 -12.66 18.12
CA MET A 1 -1.52 -11.53 18.37
C MET A 1 -0.85 -11.30 17.03
N GLY A 2 -1.44 -10.41 16.24
CA GLY A 2 -1.17 -10.27 14.82
C GLY A 2 -0.06 -9.32 14.49
N PHE A 3 0.63 -9.64 13.40
CA PHE A 3 1.61 -8.77 12.77
C PHE A 3 0.87 -7.74 11.89
N HIS A 4 1.30 -6.47 11.91
CA HIS A 4 0.75 -5.45 11.03
C HIS A 4 1.62 -5.30 9.78
N VAL A 5 0.99 -5.22 8.61
CA VAL A 5 1.65 -4.78 7.37
C VAL A 5 1.31 -3.34 7.05
N TYR A 6 2.17 -2.71 6.25
CA TYR A 6 2.06 -1.31 5.90
C TYR A 6 1.70 -1.13 4.43
N CYS A 7 1.12 0.00 4.07
CA CYS A 7 0.86 0.32 2.69
C CYS A 7 2.17 0.60 1.94
N ALA A 8 2.36 -0.07 0.81
CA ALA A 8 3.51 0.10 -0.07
C ALA A 8 3.67 1.53 -0.64
N VAL A 9 2.63 2.36 -0.58
CA VAL A 9 2.61 3.72 -1.13
C VAL A 9 2.77 4.78 -0.04
N CYS A 10 2.00 4.69 1.04
CA CYS A 10 1.99 5.74 2.08
C CYS A 10 2.63 5.32 3.40
N GLY A 11 2.96 4.04 3.60
CA GLY A 11 3.56 3.54 4.82
C GLY A 11 2.61 3.46 6.02
N SER A 12 1.34 3.83 5.86
CA SER A 12 0.34 3.70 6.94
C SER A 12 -0.13 2.25 7.13
N THR A 13 -0.68 1.98 8.32
CA THR A 13 -1.29 0.70 8.70
C THR A 13 -2.61 0.44 7.96
N PHE A 14 -3.08 -0.82 7.98
CA PHE A 14 -4.42 -1.22 7.52
C PHE A 14 -5.40 -1.47 8.67
N SER A 15 -5.10 -0.90 9.85
CA SER A 15 -5.83 -1.18 11.09
C SER A 15 -7.29 -0.76 10.97
N SER A 16 -8.18 -1.67 11.40
CA SER A 16 -9.58 -1.36 11.59
C SER A 16 -9.76 -0.34 12.71
N ARG A 17 -10.83 0.44 12.62
CA ARG A 17 -11.17 1.52 13.56
C ARG A 17 -11.18 1.08 15.04
N GLY A 18 -11.26 -0.22 15.32
CA GLY A 18 -11.24 -0.79 16.67
C GLY A 18 -9.86 -0.84 17.35
N TRP A 19 -8.75 -0.73 16.61
CA TRP A 19 -7.38 -0.78 17.16
C TRP A 19 -6.72 0.59 17.30
N ILE A 20 -7.35 1.62 16.74
CA ILE A 20 -6.84 2.99 16.80
C ILE A 20 -7.35 3.65 18.08
N SER A 21 -6.43 4.04 18.96
CA SER A 21 -6.72 4.78 20.20
C SER A 21 -6.76 6.27 19.88
N ILE A 22 -7.89 6.93 20.13
CA ILE A 22 -8.09 8.37 19.92
C ILE A 22 -8.66 8.98 21.19
N ASP A 23 -8.02 10.04 21.68
CA ASP A 23 -8.40 10.78 22.88
C ASP A 23 -8.64 9.86 24.10
N SER A 24 -7.83 8.79 24.23
CA SER A 24 -7.90 7.86 25.36
C SER A 24 -7.25 8.46 26.61
N ASP A 25 -7.93 8.30 27.75
CA ASP A 25 -7.43 8.73 29.06
C ASP A 25 -6.48 7.70 29.73
N ASP A 26 -6.39 6.48 29.18
CA ASP A 26 -5.68 5.36 29.82
C ASP A 26 -4.15 5.45 29.68
N ASP A 27 -3.66 5.97 28.56
CA ASP A 27 -2.25 6.23 28.31
C ASP A 27 -2.10 7.42 27.34
N ALA A 28 -1.70 8.57 27.89
CA ALA A 28 -1.68 9.83 27.16
C ALA A 28 -0.68 9.86 25.99
N ASP A 29 0.32 8.97 25.97
CA ASP A 29 1.31 8.90 24.88
C ASP A 29 0.92 7.85 23.83
N CYS A 30 0.15 6.83 24.21
CA CYS A 30 -0.33 5.75 23.33
C CYS A 30 -1.74 6.04 22.73
N THR A 31 -1.99 7.29 22.37
CA THR A 31 -3.26 7.72 21.77
C THR A 31 -3.05 8.88 20.80
N TYR A 32 -3.81 8.89 19.72
CA TYR A 32 -3.87 10.03 18.80
C TYR A 32 -4.75 11.14 19.35
N ARG A 33 -4.49 12.36 18.90
CA ARG A 33 -5.34 13.51 19.18
C ARG A 33 -6.43 13.65 18.13
N GLY A 34 -7.69 13.52 18.54
CA GLY A 34 -8.84 13.73 17.65
C GLY A 34 -8.86 15.12 17.04
N GLU A 35 -8.39 16.14 17.78
CA GLU A 35 -8.24 17.51 17.27
C GLU A 35 -7.26 17.64 16.09
N VAL A 36 -6.24 16.77 16.00
CA VAL A 36 -5.24 16.79 14.92
C VAL A 36 -5.71 15.97 13.72
N ILE A 37 -6.34 14.82 13.97
CA ILE A 37 -7.00 14.02 12.92
C ILE A 37 -8.14 14.84 12.27
N GLY A 38 -8.83 15.64 13.07
CA GLY A 38 -9.92 16.50 12.63
C GLY A 38 -11.09 15.68 12.08
N ASP A 39 -11.61 16.11 10.93
CA ASP A 39 -12.74 15.46 10.26
C ASP A 39 -12.31 14.33 9.30
N SER A 40 -11.03 13.93 9.32
CA SER A 40 -10.54 12.86 8.46
C SER A 40 -11.33 11.57 8.67
N ASP A 41 -11.85 11.03 7.58
CA ASP A 41 -12.35 9.66 7.61
C ASP A 41 -11.19 8.71 7.91
N LEU A 42 -11.43 7.68 8.72
CA LEU A 42 -10.47 6.62 9.05
C LEU A 42 -10.82 5.30 8.35
N SER A 43 -12.01 5.18 7.74
CA SER A 43 -12.42 3.95 7.07
C SER A 43 -11.57 3.63 5.84
N TRP A 44 -10.91 4.64 5.25
CA TRP A 44 -9.92 4.44 4.18
C TRP A 44 -8.80 3.46 4.56
N LEU A 45 -8.45 3.35 5.85
CA LEU A 45 -7.44 2.41 6.36
C LEU A 45 -7.87 0.94 6.18
N GLU A 46 -9.18 0.67 6.15
CA GLU A 46 -9.76 -0.69 6.05
C GLU A 46 -9.83 -1.18 4.60
N HIS A 47 -9.75 -0.28 3.62
CA HIS A 47 -9.93 -0.60 2.20
C HIS A 47 -8.59 -0.95 1.55
N VAL A 48 -8.30 -2.25 1.43
CA VAL A 48 -7.04 -2.76 0.88
C VAL A 48 -7.20 -3.21 -0.57
N ARG A 49 -6.14 -3.03 -1.36
CA ARG A 49 -5.88 -3.77 -2.59
C ARG A 49 -4.47 -4.32 -2.57
N ALA A 50 -4.23 -5.36 -3.36
CA ALA A 50 -2.95 -6.02 -3.43
C ALA A 50 -2.50 -6.19 -4.88
N LEU A 51 -1.21 -5.95 -5.11
CA LEU A 51 -0.51 -6.25 -6.37
C LEU A 51 0.30 -7.53 -6.20
N GLY A 52 0.07 -8.52 -7.05
CA GLY A 52 0.80 -9.79 -7.03
C GLY A 52 1.22 -10.24 -8.42
N LEU A 53 1.91 -11.39 -8.48
CA LEU A 53 2.20 -12.11 -9.71
C LEU A 53 1.53 -13.48 -9.69
N ASN A 54 0.86 -13.82 -10.78
CA ASN A 54 0.36 -15.16 -11.05
C ASN A 54 1.22 -15.78 -12.17
N PRO A 55 2.23 -16.61 -11.85
CA PRO A 55 3.09 -17.20 -12.86
C PRO A 55 2.37 -18.25 -13.74
N HIS A 56 1.19 -18.71 -13.32
CA HIS A 56 0.46 -19.81 -13.95
C HIS A 56 -0.48 -19.36 -15.08
N VAL A 57 -0.79 -18.08 -15.19
CA VAL A 57 -1.64 -17.58 -16.29
C VAL A 57 -0.92 -17.61 -17.63
N ALA A 58 -1.67 -17.85 -18.71
CA ALA A 58 -1.18 -17.70 -20.07
C ALA A 58 -1.04 -16.22 -20.44
N GLY A 59 -0.09 -15.91 -21.33
CA GLY A 59 0.17 -14.54 -21.80
C GLY A 59 1.43 -13.92 -21.20
N GLU A 60 1.77 -12.72 -21.67
CA GLU A 60 3.02 -12.03 -21.29
C GLU A 60 2.93 -11.42 -19.89
N ARG A 61 1.83 -10.70 -19.58
CA ARG A 61 1.59 -10.07 -18.28
C ARG A 61 1.30 -11.10 -17.20
N LYS A 62 2.11 -11.14 -16.14
CA LYS A 62 1.92 -12.03 -14.99
C LYS A 62 1.31 -11.37 -13.77
N SER A 63 1.35 -10.05 -13.70
CA SER A 63 0.79 -9.28 -12.61
C SER A 63 -0.73 -9.35 -12.57
N PHE A 64 -1.24 -9.18 -11.36
CA PHE A 64 -2.66 -8.98 -11.08
C PHE A 64 -2.84 -7.90 -10.03
N LEU A 65 -3.93 -7.17 -10.15
CA LEU A 65 -4.45 -6.28 -9.11
C LEU A 65 -5.73 -6.88 -8.55
N THR A 66 -5.79 -7.10 -7.23
CA THR A 66 -7.03 -7.59 -6.61
C THR A 66 -8.15 -6.56 -6.69
N GLY A 67 -9.38 -7.03 -6.50
CA GLY A 67 -10.47 -6.20 -6.04
C GLY A 67 -10.23 -5.68 -4.62
N GLU A 68 -11.28 -5.10 -4.06
CA GLU A 68 -11.26 -4.63 -2.67
C GLU A 68 -11.05 -5.80 -1.70
N GLY A 69 -10.45 -5.51 -0.56
CA GLY A 69 -10.14 -6.48 0.47
C GLY A 69 -9.87 -5.79 1.80
N TYR A 70 -9.43 -6.59 2.76
CA TYR A 70 -9.04 -6.13 4.09
C TYR A 70 -7.79 -6.89 4.54
N HIS A 71 -7.06 -6.25 5.45
CA HIS A 71 -5.97 -6.90 6.17
C HIS A 71 -6.52 -7.69 7.36
N ASP A 72 -5.96 -8.86 7.60
CA ASP A 72 -6.14 -9.66 8.81
C ASP A 72 -4.78 -9.89 9.47
N ASP A 73 -4.78 -10.48 10.67
CA ASP A 73 -3.56 -10.77 11.42
C ASP A 73 -2.55 -11.64 10.62
N ALA A 74 -1.27 -11.46 10.93
CA ALA A 74 -0.16 -12.30 10.46
C ALA A 74 0.15 -12.20 8.96
N ASP A 75 0.33 -10.95 8.51
CA ASP A 75 0.72 -10.60 7.14
C ASP A 75 -0.34 -11.03 6.09
N ALA A 76 -1.58 -11.28 6.53
CA ALA A 76 -2.66 -11.82 5.71
C ALA A 76 -3.47 -10.69 5.06
N ILE A 77 -3.68 -10.81 3.75
CA ILE A 77 -4.62 -9.99 3.01
C ILE A 77 -5.72 -10.90 2.46
N TYR A 78 -6.97 -10.55 2.75
CA TYR A 78 -8.13 -11.19 2.18
C TYR A 78 -8.76 -10.25 1.15
N ALA A 79 -8.79 -10.64 -0.12
CA ALA A 79 -9.29 -9.78 -1.18
C ALA A 79 -10.15 -10.52 -2.22
N TYR A 80 -11.11 -9.80 -2.79
CA TYR A 80 -11.89 -10.30 -3.93
C TYR A 80 -11.05 -10.25 -5.21
N ALA A 81 -11.38 -11.09 -6.20
CA ALA A 81 -10.66 -11.07 -7.49
C ALA A 81 -10.80 -9.74 -8.24
N GLY A 82 -11.94 -9.05 -8.11
CA GLY A 82 -12.16 -7.79 -8.82
C GLY A 82 -12.28 -8.00 -10.33
N GLN A 83 -11.64 -7.14 -11.11
CA GLN A 83 -11.75 -7.11 -12.58
C GLN A 83 -10.52 -7.68 -13.31
N ASP A 84 -9.43 -7.96 -12.61
CA ASP A 84 -8.22 -8.46 -13.25
C ASP A 84 -8.31 -9.99 -13.43
N PRO A 85 -8.31 -10.51 -14.67
CA PRO A 85 -8.41 -11.95 -14.92
C PRO A 85 -7.18 -12.75 -14.47
N ASN A 86 -6.08 -12.07 -14.10
CA ASN A 86 -4.86 -12.73 -13.66
C ASN A 86 -4.87 -13.05 -12.15
N VAL A 87 -5.86 -12.59 -11.38
CA VAL A 87 -5.93 -12.93 -9.95
C VAL A 87 -6.12 -14.45 -9.81
N PRO A 88 -5.26 -15.15 -9.05
CA PRO A 88 -5.45 -16.58 -8.82
C PRO A 88 -6.75 -16.80 -8.05
N THR A 89 -7.62 -17.65 -8.59
CA THR A 89 -8.86 -18.07 -7.96
C THR A 89 -8.91 -19.59 -7.94
N ASP A 90 -9.19 -20.17 -6.78
CA ASP A 90 -9.48 -21.60 -6.67
C ASP A 90 -11.00 -21.82 -6.80
N PRO A 91 -11.48 -22.65 -7.75
CA PRO A 91 -12.90 -22.99 -7.87
C PRO A 91 -13.50 -23.64 -6.62
N ASP A 92 -12.66 -24.26 -5.77
CA ASP A 92 -13.06 -24.93 -4.54
C ASP A 92 -13.00 -24.00 -3.31
N GLU A 93 -12.53 -22.75 -3.47
CA GLU A 93 -12.44 -21.73 -2.41
C GLU A 93 -13.44 -20.58 -2.66
N GLU A 94 -14.22 -20.23 -1.63
CA GLU A 94 -15.09 -19.06 -1.69
C GLU A 94 -14.31 -17.77 -1.37
N PRO A 95 -14.53 -16.66 -2.11
CA PRO A 95 -13.90 -15.39 -1.81
C PRO A 95 -14.37 -14.80 -0.46
N PRO A 96 -13.58 -13.91 0.19
CA PRO A 96 -12.33 -13.34 -0.29
C PRO A 96 -11.14 -14.31 -0.24
N TYR A 97 -10.25 -14.23 -1.23
CA TYR A 97 -9.08 -15.11 -1.36
C TYR A 97 -7.93 -14.62 -0.47
N PHE A 98 -7.16 -15.59 0.05
CA PHE A 98 -6.02 -15.34 0.94
C PHE A 98 -4.74 -15.04 0.16
N PHE A 99 -3.99 -14.02 0.61
CA PHE A 99 -2.67 -13.65 0.10
C PHE A 99 -1.72 -13.30 1.24
N CYS A 100 -0.45 -13.72 1.15
CA CYS A 100 0.61 -13.27 2.06
C CYS A 100 1.20 -11.95 1.56
N ALA A 101 1.23 -10.90 2.39
CA ALA A 101 1.81 -9.61 2.07
C ALA A 101 3.32 -9.58 2.35
N TYR A 102 4.11 -8.98 1.45
CA TYR A 102 5.56 -8.77 1.49
C TYR A 102 6.46 -10.02 1.60
N TRP A 103 6.08 -11.01 2.39
CA TRP A 103 6.84 -12.23 2.63
C TRP A 103 5.93 -13.39 3.00
N ASP A 104 6.28 -14.60 2.54
CA ASP A 104 5.60 -15.83 2.95
C ASP A 104 6.34 -16.48 4.12
N TYR A 105 6.01 -16.05 5.35
CA TYR A 105 6.60 -16.62 6.57
C TYR A 105 6.13 -18.06 6.83
N MET A 106 4.93 -18.42 6.33
CA MET A 106 4.35 -19.75 6.53
C MET A 106 5.05 -20.82 5.67
N GLY A 107 5.93 -20.43 4.74
CA GLY A 107 6.75 -21.34 3.96
C GLY A 107 5.92 -22.23 3.03
N ASN A 108 4.69 -21.83 2.72
CA ASN A 108 3.83 -22.57 1.83
C ASN A 108 4.28 -22.41 0.37
N HIS A 109 5.13 -21.42 0.05
CA HIS A 109 5.93 -21.14 -1.16
C HIS A 109 5.25 -21.38 -2.52
N LYS A 110 3.95 -21.65 -2.54
CA LYS A 110 3.18 -21.92 -3.75
C LYS A 110 3.03 -20.65 -4.56
N ASP A 111 2.85 -19.52 -3.87
CA ASP A 111 2.58 -18.23 -4.48
C ASP A 111 3.58 -17.17 -4.03
N LYS A 112 3.89 -16.24 -4.94
CA LYS A 112 4.69 -15.07 -4.63
C LYS A 112 3.90 -14.14 -3.68
N PRO A 113 4.56 -13.47 -2.72
CA PRO A 113 3.88 -12.53 -1.84
C PRO A 113 3.28 -11.37 -2.64
N VAL A 114 2.27 -10.72 -2.08
CA VAL A 114 1.63 -9.54 -2.67
C VAL A 114 2.12 -8.26 -1.98
N PHE A 115 1.97 -7.13 -2.65
CA PHE A 115 2.22 -5.81 -2.09
C PHE A 115 0.90 -5.09 -1.82
N PRO A 116 0.54 -4.87 -0.54
CA PRO A 116 -0.71 -4.23 -0.19
C PRO A 116 -0.61 -2.70 -0.25
N PHE A 117 -1.71 -2.06 -0.58
CA PHE A 117 -1.88 -0.61 -0.50
C PHE A 117 -3.34 -0.26 -0.26
N HIS A 118 -3.59 0.90 0.35
CA HIS A 118 -4.95 1.39 0.47
C HIS A 118 -5.51 1.67 -0.92
N LYS A 119 -6.78 1.37 -1.12
CA LYS A 119 -7.49 1.66 -2.37
C LYS A 119 -7.31 3.12 -2.78
N ALA A 120 -7.46 4.05 -1.83
CA ALA A 120 -7.25 5.48 -2.02
C ALA A 120 -5.81 5.81 -2.48
N CYS A 121 -4.79 5.18 -1.87
CA CYS A 121 -3.40 5.39 -2.26
C CYS A 121 -3.10 4.93 -3.69
N TYR A 122 -3.70 3.84 -4.14
CA TYR A 122 -3.54 3.38 -5.52
C TYR A 122 -4.30 4.28 -6.51
N GLU A 123 -5.60 4.47 -6.28
CA GLU A 123 -6.50 5.13 -7.23
C GLU A 123 -6.26 6.64 -7.31
N GLU A 124 -5.93 7.28 -6.19
CA GLU A 124 -5.91 8.74 -6.08
C GLU A 124 -4.52 9.36 -5.87
N ILE A 125 -3.51 8.55 -5.55
CA ILE A 125 -2.12 9.02 -5.43
C ILE A 125 -1.28 8.41 -6.55
N LEU A 126 -1.11 7.09 -6.54
CA LEU A 126 -0.20 6.41 -7.46
C LEU A 126 -0.62 6.62 -8.91
N LEU A 127 -1.86 6.30 -9.29
CA LEU A 127 -2.33 6.50 -10.66
C LEU A 127 -2.25 7.97 -11.10
N ARG A 128 -2.55 8.92 -10.21
CA ARG A 128 -2.44 10.35 -10.52
C ARG A 128 -1.00 10.81 -10.76
N CYS A 129 -0.01 10.26 -10.05
CA CYS A 129 1.41 10.49 -10.34
C CYS A 129 1.78 10.09 -11.78
N PHE A 130 1.12 9.07 -12.31
CA PHE A 130 1.29 8.59 -13.68
C PHE A 130 0.20 9.05 -14.65
N LYS A 131 -0.48 10.18 -14.36
CA LYS A 131 -1.55 10.77 -15.21
C LYS A 131 -2.69 9.81 -15.56
N ASN A 132 -2.97 8.85 -14.69
CA ASN A 132 -3.94 7.78 -14.90
C ASN A 132 -3.63 6.93 -16.15
N GLU A 133 -2.36 6.87 -16.56
CA GLU A 133 -1.90 5.89 -17.55
C GLU A 133 -1.99 4.47 -16.95
N ILE A 134 -2.13 3.48 -17.84
CA ILE A 134 -2.17 2.08 -17.43
C ILE A 134 -0.77 1.69 -16.93
N LEU A 135 -0.64 1.44 -15.63
CA LEU A 135 0.59 0.96 -15.04
C LEU A 135 0.88 -0.47 -15.49
N ASN A 136 2.13 -0.72 -15.90
CA ASN A 136 2.60 -2.08 -16.08
C ASN A 136 2.82 -2.72 -14.71
N GLY A 137 1.88 -3.56 -14.29
CA GLY A 137 1.92 -4.23 -12.99
C GLY A 137 3.14 -5.14 -12.81
N ASP A 138 3.71 -5.71 -13.88
CA ASP A 138 4.91 -6.57 -13.79
C ASP A 138 6.12 -5.73 -13.36
N ILE A 139 6.26 -4.55 -13.97
CA ILE A 139 7.35 -3.61 -13.63
C ILE A 139 7.14 -3.05 -12.22
N LEU A 140 5.91 -2.65 -11.87
CA LEU A 140 5.60 -2.12 -10.55
C LEU A 140 5.85 -3.17 -9.45
N TYR A 141 5.46 -4.43 -9.69
CA TYR A 141 5.73 -5.52 -8.77
C TYR A 141 7.24 -5.74 -8.62
N SER A 142 8.00 -5.79 -9.71
CA SER A 142 9.47 -5.96 -9.65
C SER A 142 10.14 -4.82 -8.88
N LEU A 143 9.70 -3.57 -9.08
CA LEU A 143 10.19 -2.43 -8.31
C LEU A 143 9.91 -2.59 -6.82
N PHE A 144 8.70 -3.00 -6.45
CA PHE A 144 8.37 -3.25 -5.04
C PHE A 144 9.18 -4.41 -4.45
N GLU A 145 9.39 -5.50 -5.22
CA GLU A 145 10.22 -6.64 -4.83
C GLU A 145 11.66 -6.21 -4.55
N GLU A 146 12.24 -5.33 -5.38
CA GLU A 146 13.58 -4.77 -5.16
C GLU A 146 13.69 -3.87 -3.91
N LEU A 147 12.57 -3.27 -3.49
CA LEU A 147 12.50 -2.40 -2.32
C LEU A 147 12.18 -3.16 -1.02
N VAL A 148 11.91 -4.47 -1.09
CA VAL A 148 11.79 -5.30 0.12
C VAL A 148 13.16 -5.47 0.75
N HIS A 149 13.28 -5.14 2.03
CA HIS A 149 14.54 -5.25 2.77
C HIS A 149 14.54 -6.47 3.69
N GLU A 150 15.67 -7.18 3.80
CA GLU A 150 15.85 -8.41 4.60
C GLU A 150 15.59 -8.25 6.11
N ASN A 151 15.41 -7.02 6.60
CA ASN A 151 15.09 -6.73 7.99
C ASN A 151 13.78 -5.93 8.16
N ALA A 152 13.02 -5.73 7.08
CA ALA A 152 11.78 -4.95 7.09
C ALA A 152 10.74 -5.58 6.13
N TYR A 153 10.39 -6.84 6.36
CA TYR A 153 9.47 -7.64 5.54
C TYR A 153 8.00 -7.21 5.60
N ARG A 154 7.69 -5.97 6.00
CA ARG A 154 6.30 -5.49 6.17
C ARG A 154 6.05 -4.12 5.56
N VAL A 155 7.10 -3.48 5.07
CA VAL A 155 7.10 -2.14 4.50
C VAL A 155 8.22 -2.04 3.47
N LEU A 156 8.02 -1.28 2.40
CA LEU A 156 9.11 -1.04 1.44
C LEU A 156 10.19 -0.14 2.05
N LEU A 157 11.44 -0.29 1.59
CA LEU A 157 12.56 0.58 1.94
C LEU A 157 12.44 1.93 1.20
N LEU A 158 11.43 2.70 1.57
CA LEU A 158 11.16 4.04 1.07
C LEU A 158 11.24 5.07 2.20
N ASP A 159 11.52 6.30 1.83
CA ASP A 159 11.34 7.46 2.70
C ASP A 159 9.88 7.92 2.58
N TYR A 160 9.05 7.52 3.55
CA TYR A 160 7.64 7.93 3.64
C TYR A 160 7.47 9.32 4.26
N GLY A 161 8.57 10.00 4.60
CA GLY A 161 8.56 11.27 5.30
C GLY A 161 8.34 11.13 6.81
N GLU A 162 8.11 12.28 7.45
CA GLU A 162 7.85 12.38 8.88
C GLU A 162 6.34 12.52 9.15
N PRO A 163 5.79 11.76 10.10
CA PRO A 163 6.46 10.74 10.93
C PRO A 163 6.82 9.46 10.15
N VAL A 164 7.94 8.84 10.49
CA VAL A 164 8.38 7.59 9.85
C VAL A 164 7.52 6.41 10.32
N PRO A 165 6.95 5.60 9.42
CA PRO A 165 6.23 4.39 9.79
C PRO A 165 7.03 3.45 10.69
N LEU A 166 6.39 2.92 11.72
CA LEU A 166 7.00 1.94 12.60
C LEU A 166 7.39 0.69 11.80
N ARG A 167 8.59 0.17 12.06
CA ARG A 167 9.08 -1.08 11.45
C ARG A 167 8.92 -2.29 12.38
N ASP A 168 8.17 -2.10 13.47
CA ASP A 168 7.96 -3.13 14.48
C ASP A 168 6.83 -4.10 14.06
N GLN A 169 6.65 -5.16 14.85
CA GLN A 169 5.61 -6.15 14.69
C GLN A 169 4.20 -5.59 14.86
N TYR A 170 4.03 -4.60 15.75
CA TYR A 170 2.73 -4.04 16.11
C TYR A 170 2.67 -2.56 15.76
N TRP A 171 1.51 -2.16 15.23
CA TRP A 171 1.16 -0.75 15.15
C TRP A 171 0.72 -0.25 16.52
N GLU A 172 1.17 0.95 16.88
CA GLU A 172 0.78 1.63 18.11
C GLU A 172 0.30 3.03 17.75
N SER A 173 -0.82 3.46 18.35
CA SER A 173 -1.24 4.86 18.25
C SER A 173 -0.28 5.72 19.06
N ARG A 174 0.37 6.70 18.44
CA ARG A 174 1.33 7.57 19.11
C ARG A 174 1.01 9.03 18.87
N ARG A 175 0.98 9.78 19.96
CA ARG A 175 0.72 11.22 19.91
C ARG A 175 1.78 11.93 19.06
N GLY A 176 1.33 12.78 18.14
CA GLY A 176 2.19 13.48 17.18
C GLY A 176 2.41 12.72 15.87
N GLU A 177 1.93 11.48 15.77
CA GLU A 177 2.00 10.65 14.55
C GLU A 177 0.65 10.58 13.82
N GLU A 178 -0.30 11.47 14.11
CA GLU A 178 -1.68 11.44 13.58
C GLU A 178 -1.72 11.51 12.04
N LEU A 179 -0.72 12.14 11.42
CA LEU A 179 -0.60 12.21 9.96
C LEU A 179 -0.51 10.83 9.28
N LEU A 180 -0.10 9.78 9.99
CA LEU A 180 -0.09 8.41 9.46
C LEU A 180 -1.50 7.87 9.25
N VAL A 181 -2.49 8.31 10.04
CA VAL A 181 -3.88 7.80 9.95
C VAL A 181 -4.83 8.79 9.27
N THR A 182 -4.39 10.02 9.01
CA THR A 182 -5.14 11.00 8.22
C THR A 182 -5.22 10.57 6.75
N ASN A 183 -6.40 10.69 6.16
CA ASN A 183 -6.64 10.34 4.77
C ASN A 183 -5.71 11.16 3.85
N PRO A 184 -4.80 10.50 3.11
CA PRO A 184 -3.77 11.19 2.34
C PRO A 184 -4.35 11.86 1.09
N VAL A 185 -5.61 11.62 0.75
CA VAL A 185 -6.30 12.17 -0.43
C VAL A 185 -7.10 13.43 -0.12
N GLU A 186 -7.63 13.55 1.10
CA GLU A 186 -8.46 14.69 1.52
C GLU A 186 -7.63 15.89 2.02
N ILE A 187 -6.50 16.15 1.36
CA ILE A 187 -5.60 17.23 1.71
C ILE A 187 -5.78 18.38 0.71
N PRO A 188 -6.16 19.60 1.14
CA PRO A 188 -6.45 20.73 0.25
C PRO A 188 -5.33 21.11 -0.73
N ARG A 189 -4.08 20.69 -0.47
CA ARG A 189 -2.90 20.97 -1.29
C ARG A 189 -2.41 19.79 -2.13
N LEU A 190 -3.01 18.60 -2.00
CA LEU A 190 -2.52 17.39 -2.66
C LEU A 190 -2.43 17.56 -4.18
N SER A 191 -3.47 18.09 -4.82
CA SER A 191 -3.48 18.29 -6.28
C SER A 191 -2.29 19.12 -6.75
N LYS A 192 -1.96 20.19 -6.03
CA LYS A 192 -0.81 21.04 -6.35
C LYS A 192 0.52 20.28 -6.25
N TYR A 193 0.69 19.48 -5.20
CA TYR A 193 1.90 18.66 -5.03
C TYR A 193 2.03 17.58 -6.11
N LEU A 194 0.93 16.91 -6.47
CA LEU A 194 0.92 15.91 -7.54
C LEU A 194 1.28 16.55 -8.89
N ASP A 195 0.78 17.75 -9.18
CA ASP A 195 1.14 18.50 -10.40
C ASP A 195 2.64 18.84 -10.43
N GLU A 196 3.22 19.25 -9.30
CA GLU A 196 4.66 19.53 -9.18
C GLU A 196 5.51 18.27 -9.43
N LEU A 197 5.13 17.12 -8.85
CA LEU A 197 5.81 15.84 -9.08
C LEU A 197 5.77 15.43 -10.57
N GLN A 198 4.63 15.65 -11.24
CA GLN A 198 4.52 15.35 -12.67
C GLN A 198 5.43 16.22 -13.54
N VAL A 199 5.74 17.45 -13.13
CA VAL A 199 6.71 18.31 -13.83
C VAL A 199 8.11 17.73 -13.68
N MET A 200 8.50 17.35 -12.46
CA MET A 200 9.82 16.77 -12.19
C MET A 200 10.08 15.49 -13.01
N VAL A 201 9.08 14.59 -13.08
CA VAL A 201 9.20 13.36 -13.88
C VAL A 201 9.42 13.66 -15.37
N LYS A 202 8.76 14.71 -15.92
CA LYS A 202 8.96 15.10 -17.32
C LYS A 202 10.37 15.62 -17.57
N ASP A 203 10.90 16.43 -16.67
CA ASP A 203 12.23 17.03 -16.80
C ASP A 203 13.34 15.94 -16.76
N GLU A 204 13.18 14.91 -15.94
CA GLU A 204 14.08 13.74 -15.93
C GLU A 204 13.98 12.90 -17.23
N MET A 205 12.78 12.72 -17.78
CA MET A 205 12.59 12.00 -19.04
C MET A 205 13.17 12.75 -20.26
N ASP A 206 13.16 14.08 -20.24
CA ASP A 206 13.73 14.88 -21.33
C ASP A 206 15.26 15.00 -21.23
N THR A 207 15.83 14.96 -20.03
CA THR A 207 17.29 14.96 -19.81
C THR A 207 17.95 13.61 -20.03
N SER A 208 17.21 12.50 -19.92
CA SER A 208 17.70 11.14 -20.18
C SER A 208 17.66 10.72 -21.66
N ARG A 209 17.11 11.53 -22.56
CA ARG A 209 17.13 11.28 -24.01
C ARG A 209 18.50 11.60 -24.61
N PRO A 210 19.17 10.66 -25.31
CA PRO A 210 20.43 10.95 -25.98
C PRO A 210 20.22 12.01 -27.08
N PRO A 211 21.19 12.90 -27.31
CA PRO A 211 21.07 13.91 -28.36
C PRO A 211 20.87 13.20 -29.71
N LYS A 212 19.86 13.65 -30.47
CA LYS A 212 19.65 13.18 -31.84
C LYS A 212 20.92 13.50 -32.64
N CYS A 213 21.61 12.46 -33.12
CA CYS A 213 22.74 12.64 -34.03
C CYS A 213 22.27 13.46 -35.26
N PRO A 214 23.09 14.42 -35.71
CA PRO A 214 22.80 15.26 -36.87
C PRO A 214 22.72 14.47 -38.18
#